data_AF-A0A1F3K1G6-F1
#
_entry.id   AF-A0A1F3K1G6-F1
#
_cell.length_a   1.000
_cell.length_b   1.000
_cell.length_c   1.000
_cell.angle_alpha   90.00
_cell.angle_beta   90.00
_cell.angle_gamma   90.00
#
_symmetry.space_group_name_H-M   'P 1'
#
loop_
_entity.id
_entity.type
_entity.pdbx_description
1 polymer ?
#
loop_
_entity_poly.entity_id
_entity_poly.type
_entity_poly.pdbx_seq_one_letter_code
_entity_poly.pdbx_strand_id
1 'polypeptide(L)'
;MWPTLLKVASVTILVVLSGLYLTEHFILDKMPVAQQNTEFKEAQRYYIQVVDQKIGEIETLQQTMGSEQQKMLMEELAEMDQLYKKIQKDYQEMPNDPRIVQAMIQHYQMKVAILNRIINDLNNVKQTNSSDHESIEL
;
A
#
# COMPACT_ATOMS: atom_id res chain seq x y z
N MET A 1 -28.61 -14.81 -1.98
CA MET A 1 -28.01 -14.07 -0.86
C MET A 1 -26.50 -13.87 -1.09
N TRP A 2 -26.09 -13.17 -2.15
CA TRP A 2 -24.65 -12.98 -2.50
C TRP A 2 -24.12 -11.53 -2.58
N PRO A 3 -24.91 -10.43 -2.47
CA PRO A 3 -24.33 -9.08 -2.65
C PRO A 3 -23.63 -8.51 -1.39
N THR A 4 -23.63 -9.21 -0.25
CA THR A 4 -23.10 -8.68 1.01
C THR A 4 -21.65 -9.09 1.29
N LEU A 5 -21.21 -10.27 0.83
CA LEU A 5 -19.85 -10.76 1.06
C LEU A 5 -18.79 -9.88 0.38
N LEU A 6 -19.04 -9.45 -0.87
CA LEU A 6 -18.15 -8.53 -1.60
C LEU A 6 -18.03 -7.16 -0.91
N LYS A 7 -19.11 -6.66 -0.30
CA LYS A 7 -19.12 -5.35 0.39
C LYS A 7 -18.32 -5.37 1.69
N VAL A 8 -18.36 -6.47 2.45
CA VAL A 8 -17.63 -6.59 3.71
C VAL A 8 -16.11 -6.62 3.48
N ALA A 9 -15.66 -7.28 2.41
CA ALA A 9 -14.24 -7.44 2.12
C ALA A 9 -13.56 -6.14 1.63
N SER A 10 -14.25 -5.29 0.86
CA SER A 10 -13.73 -3.97 0.49
C SER A 10 -13.57 -3.03 1.69
N VAL A 11 -14.47 -3.13 2.67
CA VAL A 11 -14.38 -2.33 3.91
C VAL A 11 -13.16 -2.75 4.74
N THR A 12 -12.79 -4.03 4.78
CA THR A 12 -11.61 -4.49 5.51
C THR A 12 -10.28 -4.05 4.89
N ILE A 13 -10.17 -4.02 3.55
CA ILE A 13 -8.96 -3.49 2.87
C ILE A 13 -8.80 -2.00 3.20
N LEU A 14 -9.88 -1.22 3.13
CA LEU A 14 -9.88 0.19 3.49
C LEU A 14 -9.45 0.44 4.93
N VAL A 15 -9.94 -0.37 5.87
CA VAL A 15 -9.57 -0.26 7.28
C VAL A 15 -8.08 -0.58 7.49
N VAL A 16 -7.54 -1.58 6.81
CA VAL A 16 -6.11 -1.90 6.86
C VAL A 16 -5.31 -0.74 6.29
N LEU A 17 -5.59 -0.32 5.05
CA LEU A 17 -4.88 0.80 4.40
C LEU A 17 -4.94 2.08 5.22
N SER A 18 -6.09 2.40 5.81
CA SER A 18 -6.28 3.56 6.69
C SER A 18 -5.50 3.45 8.00
N GLY A 19 -5.47 2.28 8.63
CA GLY A 19 -4.67 2.03 9.84
C GLY A 19 -3.16 2.09 9.60
N LEU A 20 -2.70 1.58 8.44
CA LEU A 20 -1.32 1.69 7.99
C LEU A 20 -0.92 3.15 7.76
N TYR A 21 -1.81 3.89 7.07
CA TYR A 21 -1.60 5.31 6.77
C TYR A 21 -1.43 6.17 8.03
N LEU A 22 -2.31 6.02 9.02
CA LEU A 22 -2.24 6.80 10.28
C LEU A 22 -0.96 6.53 11.07
N THR A 23 -0.52 5.27 11.10
CA THR A 23 0.67 4.86 11.86
C THR A 23 1.95 5.40 11.22
N GLU A 24 2.05 5.32 9.89
CA GLU A 24 3.20 5.81 9.15
C GLU A 24 3.33 7.33 9.28
N HIS A 25 2.27 8.09 8.96
CA HIS A 25 2.39 9.55 8.89
C HIS A 25 2.75 10.20 10.24
N PHE A 26 2.22 9.69 11.35
CA PHE A 26 2.39 10.33 12.65
C PHE A 26 3.71 10.00 13.36
N ILE A 27 4.29 8.82 13.07
CA ILE A 27 5.53 8.34 13.72
C ILE A 27 6.76 8.81 12.95
N LEU A 28 6.69 8.85 11.61
CA LEU A 28 7.80 9.20 10.73
C LEU A 28 8.27 10.66 10.85
N ASP A 29 7.34 11.61 10.92
CA ASP A 29 7.66 13.03 11.06
C ASP A 29 8.33 13.36 12.40
N LYS A 30 8.21 12.48 13.39
CA LYS A 30 8.81 12.64 14.72
C LYS A 30 10.20 12.00 14.83
N MET A 31 10.68 11.30 13.81
CA MET A 31 12.00 10.67 13.85
C MET A 31 13.14 11.71 13.72
N PRO A 32 14.21 11.62 14.53
CA PRO A 32 15.36 12.52 14.46
C PRO A 32 15.99 12.66 13.07
N VAL A 33 16.06 11.57 12.29
CA VAL A 33 16.62 11.60 10.92
C VAL A 33 15.76 12.44 9.97
N ALA A 34 14.43 12.40 10.10
CA ALA A 34 13.53 13.26 9.33
C ALA A 34 13.67 14.75 9.70
N GLN A 35 14.24 15.05 10.88
CA GLN A 35 14.52 16.41 11.32
C GLN A 35 15.92 16.90 10.93
N GLN A 36 16.90 15.99 10.82
CA GLN A 36 18.32 16.33 10.60
C GLN A 36 18.82 16.06 9.17
N ASN A 37 18.15 15.19 8.40
CA ASN A 37 18.52 14.84 7.04
C ASN A 37 17.44 15.30 6.05
N THR A 38 17.74 16.37 5.30
CA THR A 38 16.81 16.98 4.34
C THR A 38 16.50 16.05 3.16
N GLU A 39 17.48 15.31 2.64
CA GLU A 39 17.30 14.38 1.51
C GLU A 39 16.37 13.23 1.87
N PHE A 40 16.55 12.65 3.07
CA PHE A 40 15.66 11.62 3.59
C PHE A 40 14.23 12.16 3.75
N LYS A 41 14.08 13.38 4.29
CA LYS A 41 12.77 14.01 4.47
C LYS A 41 12.06 14.26 3.14
N GLU A 42 12.80 14.66 2.11
CA GLU A 42 12.26 14.84 0.76
C GLU A 42 11.82 13.52 0.13
N ALA A 43 12.66 12.49 0.20
CA ALA A 43 12.33 11.15 -0.27
C ALA A 43 11.09 10.60 0.45
N GLN A 44 11.04 10.72 1.78
CA GLN A 44 9.92 10.32 2.62
C GLN A 44 8.62 10.99 2.17
N ARG A 45 8.61 12.33 2.05
CA ARG A 45 7.42 13.07 1.60
C ARG A 45 6.96 12.62 0.21
N TYR A 46 7.91 12.47 -0.72
CA TYR A 46 7.61 12.00 -2.07
C TYR A 46 6.92 10.63 -2.04
N TYR A 47 7.51 9.66 -1.33
CA TYR A 47 6.95 8.30 -1.30
C TYR A 47 5.62 8.22 -0.56
N ILE A 48 5.41 9.00 0.50
CA ILE A 48 4.10 9.06 1.16
C ILE A 48 3.04 9.56 0.18
N GLN A 49 3.31 10.66 -0.53
CA GLN A 49 2.37 11.18 -1.52
C GLN A 49 2.06 10.17 -2.64
N VAL A 50 3.07 9.43 -3.11
CA VAL A 50 2.88 8.38 -4.11
C VAL A 50 2.05 7.23 -3.57
N VAL A 51 2.27 6.82 -2.32
CA VAL A 51 1.49 5.77 -1.65
C VAL A 51 0.04 6.19 -1.52
N ASP A 52 -0.24 7.42 -1.10
CA ASP A 52 -1.60 7.93 -0.92
C ASP A 52 -2.38 7.95 -2.22
N GLN A 53 -1.73 8.42 -3.29
CA GLN A 53 -2.31 8.40 -4.63
C GLN A 53 -2.68 6.97 -5.04
N LYS A 54 -1.80 5.99 -4.80
CA LYS A 54 -2.03 4.60 -5.17
C LYS A 54 -3.09 3.92 -4.33
N ILE A 55 -3.14 4.23 -3.04
CA ILE A 55 -4.21 3.77 -2.16
C ILE A 55 -5.54 4.26 -2.73
N GLY A 56 -5.70 5.56 -2.98
CA GLY A 56 -6.92 6.11 -3.57
C GLY A 56 -7.31 5.43 -4.89
N GLU A 57 -6.34 5.11 -5.75
CA GLU A 57 -6.60 4.35 -6.98
C GLU A 57 -7.13 2.94 -6.70
N ILE A 58 -6.50 2.20 -5.79
CA ILE A 58 -6.97 0.87 -5.36
C ILE A 58 -8.38 0.96 -4.77
N GLU A 59 -8.69 2.00 -3.99
CA GLU A 59 -10.03 2.19 -3.42
C GLU A 59 -11.12 2.29 -4.49
N THR A 60 -10.80 2.90 -5.63
CA THR A 60 -11.72 3.00 -6.78
C THR A 60 -11.84 1.69 -7.56
N LEU A 61 -10.74 0.94 -7.69
CA LEU A 61 -10.67 -0.26 -8.55
C LEU A 61 -11.14 -1.54 -7.85
N GLN A 62 -10.98 -1.64 -6.53
CA GLN A 62 -11.26 -2.86 -5.74
C GLN A 62 -12.73 -3.32 -5.76
N GLN A 63 -13.67 -2.50 -6.25
CA GLN A 63 -15.10 -2.85 -6.37
C GLN A 63 -15.34 -4.07 -7.28
N THR A 64 -14.37 -4.41 -8.11
CA THR A 64 -14.42 -5.52 -9.08
C THR A 64 -13.60 -6.74 -8.65
N MET A 65 -12.99 -6.69 -7.46
CA MET A 65 -12.00 -7.67 -7.01
C MET A 65 -12.70 -8.87 -6.35
N GLY A 66 -12.26 -10.08 -6.69
CA GLY A 66 -12.73 -11.30 -6.03
C GLY A 66 -12.14 -11.47 -4.63
N SER A 67 -12.84 -12.22 -3.77
CA SER A 67 -12.50 -12.35 -2.34
C SER A 67 -11.13 -12.99 -2.07
N GLU A 68 -10.67 -13.87 -2.95
CA GLU A 68 -9.35 -14.51 -2.83
C GLU A 68 -8.22 -13.54 -3.17
N GLN A 69 -8.38 -12.76 -4.24
CA GLN A 69 -7.41 -11.71 -4.59
C GLN A 69 -7.35 -10.62 -3.51
N GLN A 70 -8.50 -10.25 -2.93
CA GLN A 70 -8.57 -9.31 -1.81
C GLN A 70 -7.80 -9.82 -0.58
N LYS A 71 -7.92 -11.11 -0.27
CA LYS A 71 -7.20 -11.71 0.87
C LYS A 71 -5.68 -11.70 0.66
N MET A 72 -5.20 -12.11 -0.52
CA MET A 72 -3.76 -12.07 -0.84
C MET A 72 -3.21 -10.64 -0.76
N LEU A 73 -3.98 -9.67 -1.27
CA LEU A 73 -3.65 -8.25 -1.16
C LEU A 73 -3.52 -7.80 0.30
N MET A 74 -4.46 -8.18 1.16
CA MET A 74 -4.40 -7.84 2.59
C MET A 74 -3.18 -8.44 3.29
N GLU A 75 -2.82 -9.68 2.94
CA GLU A 75 -1.63 -10.36 3.47
C GLU A 75 -0.34 -9.62 3.05
N GLU A 76 -0.20 -9.28 1.77
CA GLU A 76 0.97 -8.55 1.25
C GLU A 76 1.12 -7.16 1.91
N LEU A 77 0.01 -6.42 2.08
CA LEU A 77 0.00 -5.14 2.78
C LEU A 77 0.37 -5.28 4.27
N ALA A 78 -0.09 -6.33 4.94
CA ALA A 78 0.23 -6.59 6.34
C ALA A 78 1.71 -6.94 6.53
N GLU A 79 2.30 -7.72 5.62
CA GLU A 79 3.73 -8.04 5.64
C GLU A 79 4.60 -6.79 5.50
N MET A 80 4.20 -5.86 4.63
CA MET A 80 4.90 -4.59 4.44
C MET A 80 4.88 -3.71 5.68
N ASP A 81 3.78 -3.71 6.44
CA ASP A 81 3.67 -3.00 7.72
C ASP A 81 4.57 -3.63 8.80
N GLN A 82 4.62 -4.97 8.86
CA GLN A 82 5.50 -5.65 9.79
C GLN A 82 6.97 -5.36 9.49
N LEU A 83 7.36 -5.39 8.22
CA LEU A 83 8.71 -5.00 7.79
C LEU A 83 9.01 -3.56 8.18
N TYR A 84 8.06 -2.65 7.98
CA TYR A 84 8.21 -1.26 8.34
C TYR A 84 8.45 -1.06 9.83
N LYS A 85 7.60 -1.66 10.69
CA LYS A 85 7.73 -1.63 12.15
C LYS A 85 9.09 -2.15 12.63
N LYS A 86 9.62 -3.19 11.96
CA LYS A 86 10.96 -3.70 12.26
C LYS A 86 12.03 -2.65 11.95
N ILE A 87 12.00 -2.03 10.77
CA ILE A 87 12.95 -0.97 10.39
C ILE A 87 12.85 0.23 11.36
N GLN A 88 11.63 0.59 11.80
CA GLN A 88 11.44 1.64 12.80
C GLN A 88 12.09 1.29 14.15
N LYS A 89 11.96 0.02 14.58
CA LYS A 89 12.58 -0.47 15.81
C LYS A 89 14.11 -0.46 15.69
N ASP A 90 14.66 -0.98 14.60
CA ASP A 90 16.10 -0.98 14.34
C ASP A 90 16.65 0.47 14.38
N TYR A 91 15.89 1.44 13.85
CA TYR A 91 16.25 2.85 13.90
C TYR A 91 16.25 3.44 15.33
N GLN A 92 15.31 3.04 16.18
CA GLN A 92 15.29 3.47 17.58
C GLN A 92 16.50 2.95 18.36
N GLU A 93 16.97 1.74 18.03
CA GLU A 93 18.16 1.14 18.65
C GLU A 93 19.47 1.77 18.11
N MET A 94 19.50 2.12 16.82
CA MET A 94 20.67 2.68 16.14
C MET A 94 20.32 3.94 15.33
N PRO A 95 20.08 5.09 16.00
CA PRO A 95 19.71 6.31 15.31
C PRO A 95 20.86 6.78 14.40
N ASN A 96 20.49 7.29 13.23
CA ASN A 96 21.41 7.86 12.22
C ASN A 96 22.35 6.86 11.53
N ASP A 97 22.11 5.55 11.66
CA ASP A 97 22.82 4.57 10.83
C ASP A 97 22.38 4.71 9.35
N PRO A 98 23.29 5.05 8.42
CA PRO A 98 22.95 5.26 7.02
C PRO A 98 22.36 4.00 6.36
N ARG A 99 22.65 2.80 6.87
CA ARG A 99 22.09 1.54 6.37
C ARG A 99 20.59 1.44 6.69
N ILE A 100 20.19 1.94 7.85
CA ILE A 100 18.78 1.94 8.29
C ILE A 100 18.00 2.99 7.50
N VAL A 101 18.59 4.16 7.26
CA VAL A 101 18.01 5.20 6.39
C VAL A 101 17.80 4.65 4.97
N GLN A 102 18.79 3.95 4.42
CA GLN A 102 18.68 3.28 3.13
C GLN A 102 17.58 2.20 3.12
N ALA A 103 17.48 1.40 4.18
CA ALA A 103 16.43 0.39 4.31
C ALA A 103 15.02 1.00 4.35
N MET A 104 14.85 2.15 5.00
CA MET A 104 13.58 2.91 4.97
C MET A 104 13.23 3.37 3.55
N ILE A 105 14.18 3.92 2.79
CA ILE A 105 13.94 4.32 1.39
C ILE A 105 13.58 3.11 0.52
N GLN A 106 14.30 1.99 0.67
CA GLN A 106 14.02 0.76 -0.07
C GLN A 106 12.65 0.17 0.27
N HIS A 107 12.24 0.24 1.54
CA HIS A 107 10.88 -0.16 1.95
C HIS A 107 9.82 0.64 1.19
N TYR A 108 9.98 1.96 1.07
CA TYR A 108 9.05 2.78 0.30
C TYR A 108 9.03 2.43 -1.18
N GLN A 109 10.20 2.21 -1.79
CA GLN A 109 10.29 1.77 -3.18
C GLN A 109 9.57 0.44 -3.41
N MET A 110 9.78 -0.53 -2.52
CA MET A 110 9.08 -1.80 -2.55
C MET A 110 7.57 -1.61 -2.40
N LYS A 111 7.14 -0.73 -1.48
CA LYS A 111 5.73 -0.43 -1.27
C LYS A 111 5.06 0.14 -2.51
N VAL A 112 5.71 1.08 -3.18
CA VAL A 112 5.24 1.62 -4.46
C VAL A 112 5.17 0.54 -5.55
N ALA A 113 6.16 -0.35 -5.63
CA ALA A 113 6.18 -1.44 -6.61
C ALA A 113 5.03 -2.43 -6.41
N ILE A 114 4.74 -2.80 -5.17
CA ILE A 114 3.63 -3.68 -4.81
C ILE A 114 2.29 -3.02 -5.13
N LEU A 115 2.09 -1.76 -4.71
CA LEU A 115 0.87 -1.01 -5.03
C LEU A 115 0.62 -0.88 -6.54
N ASN A 116 1.68 -0.68 -7.34
CA ASN A 116 1.59 -0.70 -8.81
C ASN A 116 1.15 -2.06 -9.35
N ARG A 117 1.70 -3.15 -8.83
CA ARG A 117 1.32 -4.50 -9.23
C ARG A 117 -0.16 -4.75 -8.96
N ILE A 118 -0.64 -4.35 -7.78
CA ILE A 118 -2.05 -4.48 -7.38
C ILE A 118 -2.95 -3.70 -8.33
N ILE A 119 -2.59 -2.45 -8.65
CA ILE A 119 -3.33 -1.63 -9.62
C ILE A 119 -3.38 -2.29 -11.00
N ASN A 120 -2.26 -2.86 -11.47
CA ASN A 120 -2.22 -3.59 -12.74
C ASN A 120 -3.11 -4.82 -12.73
N ASP A 121 -3.06 -5.62 -11.66
CA ASP A 121 -3.89 -6.81 -11.51
C ASP A 121 -5.39 -6.44 -11.50
N LEU A 122 -5.76 -5.35 -10.82
CA LEU A 122 -7.12 -4.82 -10.80
C LEU A 122 -7.58 -4.34 -12.19
N ASN A 123 -6.72 -3.65 -12.94
CA ASN A 123 -7.04 -3.21 -14.29
C ASN A 123 -7.21 -4.39 -15.27
N ASN A 124 -6.42 -5.44 -15.13
CA ASN A 124 -6.54 -6.66 -15.94
C ASN A 124 -7.89 -7.35 -15.69
N VAL A 125 -8.31 -7.49 -14.42
CA VAL A 125 -9.62 -8.05 -14.06
C VAL A 125 -10.78 -7.22 -14.63
N LYS A 126 -10.66 -5.88 -14.62
CA LYS A 126 -11.67 -5.01 -15.22
C LYS A 126 -11.80 -5.19 -16.73
N GLN A 127 -10.69 -5.38 -17.44
CA GLN A 127 -10.68 -5.62 -18.89
C GLN A 127 -11.30 -6.97 -19.27
N THR A 128 -11.00 -8.05 -18.54
CA THR A 128 -11.59 -9.37 -18.82
C THR A 128 -13.11 -9.37 -18.66
N ASN A 129 -13.63 -8.72 -17.61
CA ASN A 129 -15.09 -8.58 -17.40
C ASN A 129 -15.78 -7.74 -18.49
N SER A 130 -15.06 -6.83 -19.14
CA SER A 130 -15.59 -5.99 -20.23
C SER A 130 -15.66 -6.74 -21.56
N SER A 131 -14.69 -7.62 -21.83
CA SER A 131 -14.63 -8.42 -23.06
C SER A 131 -15.70 -9.51 -23.11
N ASP A 132 -16.11 -10.08 -21.98
CA ASP A 132 -17.13 -11.14 -21.93
C ASP A 132 -18.56 -10.62 -22.22
N HIS A 133 -18.77 -9.30 -22.22
CA HIS A 133 -20.06 -8.67 -22.52
C HIS A 133 -20.26 -8.32 -24.01
N GLU A 134 -19.25 -8.46 -24.88
CA GLU A 134 -19.35 -8.10 -26.31
C GLU A 134 -19.60 -9.29 -27.25
N SER A 135 -19.65 -10.53 -26.76
CA SER A 135 -19.86 -11.71 -27.59
C SER A 135 -21.26 -12.32 -27.48
N ILE A 136 -22.32 -11.52 -27.71
CA ILE A 136 -23.62 -12.02 -28.22
C ILE A 136 -24.25 -10.93 -29.10
N GLU A 137 -23.80 -10.81 -30.35
CA GLU A 137 -24.65 -10.35 -31.46
C GLU A 137 -24.03 -10.77 -32.80
N LEU A 138 -24.38 -11.97 -33.26
CA LEU A 138 -24.45 -12.35 -34.68
C LEU A 138 -25.59 -13.36 -34.88
#